data_AF-A0A5B0PTC0-F1
#
_entry.id   AF-A0A5B0PTC0-F1
#
_cell.length_a   1.000
_cell.length_b   1.000
_cell.length_c   1.000
_cell.angle_alpha   90.00
_cell.angle_beta   90.00
_cell.angle_gamma   90.00
#
_symmetry.space_group_name_H-M   'P 1'
#
loop_
_entity.id
_entity.type
_entity.pdbx_description
1 polymer ?
#
loop_
_entity_poly.entity_id
_entity_poly.type
_entity_poly.pdbx_seq_one_letter_code
_entity_poly.pdbx_strand_id
1 'polypeptide(L)'
;MISELERLDWKRFKGEAQWIRCFAHIVNLIVKAILQPFTRKKSQSGTPESDDSDEEADKHERIMRFNEEKQNCDLDDEEDNHTEPDGNDDPELAYDDDLTLDNLEDLEREDSTDNYTSDSCRQTLAKFRRIAMKLQKSPNSKAKFIEICEEAQCKKPHTIELDVPTRWNLTYLQLSSIVRCEEAIVLWQRDKQFGMARNYHVQQEDFDLAADLVRLLRPFYEITLQLSTKASARIADVVFMIDQITSNLAAVIAKTDPERDHPPALRNVCRAGLRITNKYYSLTDCSPLYRIAMVLHPSFKDEYFKLAKWPKEWIDEAVRLTREMYNKWYKPRNVESAPSAAEQEDESGWAQTGVLAGLGDAAAARIAAPSSDPINRWLTGPLHLDKRRPIDALKWWTE
;
A
#
# COMPACT_ATOMS: atom_id res chain seq x y z
N MET A 1 -9.37 -10.56 -17.87
CA MET A 1 -10.11 -9.41 -17.28
C MET A 1 -10.47 -8.38 -18.34
N ILE A 2 -9.52 -7.81 -19.09
CA ILE A 2 -9.80 -6.81 -20.14
C ILE A 2 -10.75 -7.36 -21.21
N SER A 3 -10.51 -8.57 -21.73
CA SER A 3 -11.39 -9.22 -22.69
C SER A 3 -12.80 -9.52 -22.14
N GLU A 4 -12.95 -9.70 -20.83
CA GLU A 4 -14.26 -9.84 -20.18
C GLU A 4 -14.97 -8.48 -20.06
N LEU A 5 -14.25 -7.41 -19.74
CA LEU A 5 -14.80 -6.04 -19.72
C LEU A 5 -15.20 -5.54 -21.11
N GLU A 6 -14.45 -5.94 -22.15
CA GLU A 6 -14.80 -5.71 -23.55
C GLU A 6 -16.05 -6.51 -23.96
N ARG A 7 -16.20 -7.74 -23.45
CA ARG A 7 -17.39 -8.59 -23.67
C ARG A 7 -18.66 -8.01 -23.04
N LEU A 8 -18.54 -7.21 -21.99
CA LEU A 8 -19.66 -6.52 -21.34
C LEU A 8 -20.20 -5.32 -22.14
N ASP A 9 -19.69 -5.06 -23.35
CA ASP A 9 -20.06 -3.95 -24.25
C ASP A 9 -20.14 -2.60 -23.52
N TRP A 10 -19.18 -2.37 -22.61
CA TRP A 10 -19.13 -1.13 -21.88
C TRP A 10 -18.66 -0.03 -22.83
N LYS A 11 -19.62 0.65 -23.47
CA LYS A 11 -19.43 1.70 -24.50
C LYS A 11 -18.41 2.79 -24.17
N ARG A 12 -17.98 2.89 -22.91
CA ARG A 12 -17.13 3.95 -22.35
C ARG A 12 -15.72 3.46 -21.99
N PHE A 13 -15.47 2.15 -21.97
CA PHE A 13 -14.15 1.56 -21.77
C PHE A 13 -13.44 1.43 -23.12
N LYS A 14 -12.28 2.08 -23.28
CA LYS A 14 -11.53 2.12 -24.55
C LYS A 14 -10.42 1.06 -24.62
N GLY A 15 -10.52 -0.03 -23.88
CA GLY A 15 -9.55 -1.12 -23.88
C GLY A 15 -8.29 -0.85 -23.06
N GLU A 16 -7.18 -1.48 -23.44
CA GLU A 16 -5.91 -1.50 -22.69
C GLU A 16 -5.35 -0.11 -22.35
N ALA A 17 -5.52 0.89 -23.23
CA ALA A 17 -5.02 2.25 -23.02
C ALA A 17 -5.61 2.97 -21.78
N GLN A 18 -6.72 2.47 -21.21
CA GLN A 18 -7.35 3.03 -20.01
C GLN A 18 -7.21 2.12 -18.79
N TRP A 19 -6.54 0.98 -18.94
CA TRP A 19 -6.34 0.01 -17.88
C TRP A 19 -4.93 0.13 -17.32
N ILE A 20 -4.84 0.38 -16.02
CA ILE A 20 -3.60 0.19 -15.26
C ILE A 20 -3.67 -1.17 -14.55
N ARG A 21 -2.50 -1.73 -14.19
CA ARG A 21 -2.43 -2.93 -13.35
C ARG A 21 -3.26 -2.73 -12.06
N CYS A 22 -3.78 -3.82 -11.50
CA CYS A 22 -4.58 -3.71 -10.28
C CYS A 22 -3.73 -3.11 -9.15
N PHE A 23 -4.33 -2.24 -8.32
CA PHE A 23 -3.55 -1.48 -7.34
C PHE A 23 -2.90 -2.38 -6.28
N ALA A 24 -3.54 -3.49 -5.91
CA ALA A 24 -2.93 -4.51 -5.04
C ALA A 24 -1.65 -5.11 -5.66
N HIS A 25 -1.61 -5.30 -6.98
CA HIS A 25 -0.40 -5.72 -7.69
C HIS A 25 0.67 -4.63 -7.70
N ILE A 26 0.29 -3.36 -7.86
CA ILE A 26 1.22 -2.21 -7.77
C ILE A 26 1.86 -2.16 -6.39
N VAL A 27 1.06 -2.28 -5.31
CA VAL A 27 1.54 -2.36 -3.92
C VAL A 27 2.53 -3.52 -3.74
N ASN A 28 2.21 -4.70 -4.27
CA ASN A 28 3.11 -5.85 -4.27
C ASN A 28 4.44 -5.57 -4.98
N LEU A 29 4.41 -4.90 -6.14
CA LEU A 29 5.63 -4.51 -6.86
C LEU A 29 6.49 -3.52 -6.07
N ILE A 30 5.87 -2.54 -5.42
CA ILE A 30 6.59 -1.57 -4.58
C ILE A 30 7.28 -2.30 -3.42
N VAL A 31 6.56 -3.18 -2.70
CA VAL A 31 7.14 -3.94 -1.59
C VAL A 31 8.22 -4.90 -2.07
N LYS A 32 8.05 -5.54 -3.23
CA LYS A 32 9.10 -6.36 -3.85
C LYS A 32 10.36 -5.54 -4.12
N ALA A 33 10.24 -4.33 -4.67
CA ALA A 33 11.39 -3.45 -4.88
C ALA A 33 12.09 -3.07 -3.57
N ILE A 34 11.32 -2.82 -2.50
CA ILE A 34 11.86 -2.51 -1.17
C ILE A 34 12.60 -3.72 -0.56
N LEU A 35 12.06 -4.92 -0.68
CA LEU A 35 12.62 -6.12 -0.05
C LEU A 35 13.73 -6.78 -0.90
N GLN A 36 13.73 -6.59 -2.21
CA GLN A 36 14.64 -7.26 -3.15
C GLN A 36 16.11 -7.16 -2.74
N PRO A 37 16.65 -6.00 -2.32
CA PRO A 37 18.05 -5.88 -1.88
C PRO A 37 18.40 -6.75 -0.67
N PHE A 38 17.43 -6.99 0.22
CA PHE A 38 17.57 -7.80 1.43
C PHE A 38 17.26 -9.29 1.20
N THR A 39 16.78 -9.68 0.01
CA THR A 39 16.49 -11.08 -0.34
C THR A 39 17.61 -11.72 -1.16
N ARG A 40 17.73 -13.05 -1.17
CA ARG A 40 18.80 -13.77 -1.89
C ARG A 40 18.78 -13.41 -3.38
N LYS A 41 19.93 -13.04 -3.96
CA LYS A 41 20.07 -12.91 -5.41
C LYS A 41 19.81 -14.30 -6.01
N LYS A 42 18.80 -14.45 -6.87
CA LYS A 42 18.73 -15.63 -7.75
C LYS A 42 20.00 -15.59 -8.60
N SER A 43 20.93 -16.51 -8.37
CA SER A 43 22.11 -16.61 -9.22
C SER A 43 21.64 -16.83 -10.65
N GLN A 44 22.10 -15.97 -11.57
CA GLN A 44 22.17 -16.38 -12.96
C GLN A 44 23.00 -17.67 -12.99
N SER A 45 22.48 -18.68 -13.68
CA SER A 45 23.07 -20.01 -13.79
C SER A 45 24.58 -19.95 -13.99
N GLY A 46 25.37 -20.53 -13.06
CA GLY A 46 26.74 -20.94 -13.40
C GLY A 46 27.86 -20.74 -12.37
N THR A 47 27.62 -20.48 -11.08
CA THR A 47 28.71 -20.49 -10.09
C THR A 47 28.30 -21.24 -8.82
N PRO A 48 28.96 -22.36 -8.47
CA PRO A 48 28.68 -23.07 -7.24
C PRO A 48 29.48 -22.41 -6.11
N GLU A 49 28.83 -21.61 -5.29
CA GLU A 49 29.34 -21.36 -3.93
C GLU A 49 28.85 -22.50 -3.03
N SER A 50 29.81 -23.17 -2.41
CA SER A 50 29.60 -24.30 -1.53
C SER A 50 29.04 -23.84 -0.19
N ASP A 51 27.74 -23.93 -0.01
CA ASP A 51 27.13 -23.99 1.32
C ASP A 51 26.18 -25.19 1.37
N ASP A 52 26.68 -26.32 1.90
CA ASP A 52 25.94 -27.59 2.07
C ASP A 52 24.67 -27.44 2.94
N SER A 53 24.47 -26.28 3.59
CA SER A 53 23.32 -25.99 4.46
C SER A 53 22.07 -25.45 3.73
N ASP A 54 22.17 -25.19 2.42
CA ASP A 54 21.14 -24.54 1.59
C ASP A 54 20.23 -25.51 0.82
N GLU A 55 20.60 -26.78 0.67
CA GLU A 55 19.74 -27.74 -0.03
C GLU A 55 18.38 -27.95 0.66
N GLU A 56 18.35 -27.93 2.00
CA GLU A 56 17.13 -28.19 2.77
C GLU A 56 16.13 -27.02 2.73
N ALA A 57 16.62 -25.78 2.55
CA ALA A 57 15.78 -24.60 2.36
C ALA A 57 15.19 -24.56 0.95
N ASP A 58 16.00 -24.84 -0.08
CA ASP A 58 15.58 -24.93 -1.48
C ASP A 58 14.62 -26.10 -1.73
N LYS A 59 14.86 -27.27 -1.10
CA LYS A 59 13.91 -28.40 -1.12
C LYS A 59 12.57 -27.98 -0.52
N HIS A 60 12.56 -27.17 0.53
CA HIS A 60 11.32 -26.71 1.16
C HIS A 60 10.59 -25.66 0.31
N GLU A 61 11.30 -24.75 -0.36
CA GLU A 61 10.70 -23.84 -1.34
C GLU A 61 10.06 -24.61 -2.51
N ARG A 62 10.67 -25.71 -2.95
CA ARG A 62 10.08 -26.62 -3.94
C ARG A 62 8.87 -27.38 -3.39
N ILE A 63 8.92 -27.88 -2.16
CA ILE A 63 7.83 -28.63 -1.52
C ILE A 63 6.62 -27.74 -1.21
N MET A 64 6.82 -26.51 -0.72
CA MET A 64 5.73 -25.57 -0.44
C MET A 64 5.00 -25.16 -1.73
N ARG A 65 5.75 -24.89 -2.80
CA ARG A 65 5.18 -24.64 -4.14
C ARG A 65 4.35 -25.83 -4.63
N PHE A 66 4.83 -27.06 -4.43
CA PHE A 66 4.12 -28.29 -4.79
C PHE A 66 2.87 -28.56 -3.93
N ASN A 67 2.91 -28.20 -2.64
CA ASN A 67 1.77 -28.35 -1.73
C ASN A 67 0.70 -27.27 -1.98
N GLU A 68 1.08 -26.07 -2.41
CA GLU A 68 0.14 -25.03 -2.87
C GLU A 68 -0.63 -25.49 -4.12
N GLU A 69 0.03 -26.16 -5.07
CA GLU A 69 -0.64 -26.75 -6.25
C GLU A 69 -1.59 -27.91 -5.89
N LYS A 70 -1.28 -28.69 -4.84
CA LYS A 70 -2.09 -29.83 -4.38
C LYS A 70 -3.25 -29.47 -3.45
N GLN A 71 -3.19 -28.34 -2.73
CA GLN A 71 -4.28 -27.90 -1.86
C GLN A 71 -5.44 -27.22 -2.63
N ASN A 72 -5.29 -27.00 -3.94
CA ASN A 72 -6.38 -26.55 -4.82
C ASN A 72 -7.30 -27.68 -5.31
N CYS A 73 -7.02 -28.93 -4.94
CA CYS A 73 -7.91 -30.06 -5.14
C CYS A 73 -8.17 -30.75 -3.80
N ASP A 74 -9.44 -30.81 -3.41
CA ASP A 74 -9.99 -31.58 -2.28
C ASP A 74 -9.90 -30.92 -0.90
N LEU A 75 -10.80 -29.97 -0.62
CA LEU A 75 -11.54 -29.89 0.66
C LEU A 75 -12.89 -29.17 0.43
N ASP A 76 -13.94 -29.96 0.19
CA ASP A 76 -15.31 -29.58 0.56
C ASP A 76 -15.38 -29.58 2.09
N ASP A 77 -15.44 -28.40 2.70
CA ASP A 77 -16.24 -28.16 3.92
C ASP A 77 -16.39 -26.64 4.13
N GLU A 78 -17.64 -26.24 4.32
CA GLU A 78 -18.16 -24.89 4.50
C GLU A 78 -17.58 -24.21 5.76
N GLU A 79 -16.66 -23.24 5.58
CA GLU A 79 -16.68 -21.92 6.25
C GLU A 79 -15.45 -21.09 5.83
N ASP A 80 -15.72 -19.84 5.45
CA ASP A 80 -14.78 -18.73 5.20
C ASP A 80 -13.92 -18.77 3.92
N ASN A 81 -14.57 -18.49 2.79
CA ASN A 81 -13.95 -18.42 1.47
C ASN A 81 -13.22 -17.08 1.25
N HIS A 82 -12.05 -16.89 1.87
CA HIS A 82 -11.09 -15.86 1.50
C HIS A 82 -10.25 -16.32 0.30
N THR A 83 -10.82 -16.24 -0.91
CA THR A 83 -10.05 -16.38 -2.16
C THR A 83 -9.23 -15.10 -2.37
N GLU A 84 -7.96 -15.08 -1.95
CA GLU A 84 -7.00 -14.09 -2.44
C GLU A 84 -6.63 -14.41 -3.90
N PRO A 85 -6.26 -13.40 -4.72
CA PRO A 85 -5.90 -13.64 -6.11
C PRO A 85 -4.65 -14.52 -6.18
N ASP A 86 -4.81 -15.64 -6.86
CA ASP A 86 -3.79 -16.65 -7.13
C ASP A 86 -2.50 -15.98 -7.65
N GLY A 87 -1.43 -16.10 -6.87
CA GLY A 87 -0.10 -15.58 -7.18
C GLY A 87 0.62 -16.48 -8.17
N ASN A 88 -0.01 -16.74 -9.32
CA ASN A 88 0.66 -17.39 -10.43
C ASN A 88 1.89 -16.55 -10.81
N ASP A 89 3.04 -17.22 -10.90
CA ASP A 89 4.27 -16.66 -11.42
C ASP A 89 4.00 -16.10 -12.83
N ASP A 90 3.76 -14.79 -12.89
CA ASP A 90 3.51 -14.04 -14.11
C ASP A 90 4.73 -14.18 -15.04
N PRO A 91 4.58 -14.78 -16.24
CA PRO A 91 5.66 -14.92 -17.22
C PRO A 91 6.25 -13.58 -17.68
N GLU A 92 5.60 -12.45 -17.38
CA GLU A 92 6.16 -11.10 -17.63
C GLU A 92 7.13 -10.60 -16.55
N LEU A 93 7.36 -11.33 -15.45
CA LEU A 93 8.41 -11.02 -14.45
C LEU A 93 9.84 -11.26 -14.97
N ALA A 94 10.06 -11.22 -16.28
CA ALA A 94 11.38 -11.26 -16.88
C ALA A 94 12.12 -9.97 -16.50
N TYR A 95 12.85 -10.01 -15.38
CA TYR A 95 13.84 -9.00 -14.94
C TYR A 95 13.44 -7.57 -15.37
N ASP A 96 12.36 -7.01 -14.80
CA ASP A 96 12.12 -5.57 -14.97
C ASP A 96 13.29 -4.85 -14.29
N ASP A 97 14.11 -4.19 -15.11
CA ASP A 97 15.27 -3.39 -14.73
C ASP A 97 14.91 -2.36 -13.64
N ASP A 98 13.63 -1.99 -13.55
CA ASP A 98 13.08 -1.08 -12.55
C ASP A 98 13.10 -1.60 -11.09
N LEU A 99 13.26 -2.90 -10.85
CA LEU A 99 13.32 -3.47 -9.49
C LEU A 99 14.72 -3.48 -8.87
N THR A 100 15.76 -3.05 -9.60
CA THR A 100 17.14 -3.07 -9.09
C THR A 100 17.57 -1.71 -8.56
N LEU A 101 18.42 -1.73 -7.53
CA LEU A 101 19.09 -0.51 -7.04
C LEU A 101 20.07 0.07 -8.07
N ASP A 102 20.57 -0.76 -9.00
CA ASP A 102 21.63 -0.40 -9.95
C ASP A 102 21.24 0.77 -10.88
N ASN A 103 19.94 0.99 -11.07
CA ASN A 103 19.40 2.05 -11.91
C ASN A 103 19.00 3.32 -11.14
N LEU A 104 19.26 3.39 -9.83
CA LEU A 104 18.95 4.55 -9.02
C LEU A 104 20.14 5.50 -8.94
N GLU A 105 19.88 6.76 -9.27
CA GLU A 105 20.78 7.86 -8.98
C GLU A 105 20.74 8.17 -7.46
N ASP A 106 21.81 8.76 -6.93
CA ASP A 106 21.90 9.23 -5.53
C ASP A 106 21.77 8.15 -4.43
N LEU A 107 22.27 6.93 -4.69
CA LEU A 107 22.45 5.94 -3.62
C LEU A 107 23.50 6.39 -2.61
N GLU A 108 23.14 6.29 -1.34
CA GLU A 108 24.06 6.61 -0.24
C GLU A 108 24.95 5.40 0.05
N ARG A 109 26.23 5.65 0.29
CA ARG A 109 27.16 4.58 0.67
C ARG A 109 26.82 4.06 2.06
N GLU A 110 26.79 2.74 2.16
CA GLU A 110 26.70 2.01 3.42
C GLU A 110 28.10 1.86 4.03
N ASP A 111 28.20 2.06 5.35
CA ASP A 111 29.42 1.87 6.14
C ASP A 111 29.22 0.74 7.16
N SER A 112 30.32 0.06 7.51
CA SER A 112 30.40 -0.84 8.66
C SER A 112 29.99 -0.21 10.00
N THR A 113 30.01 1.11 10.12
CA THR A 113 29.53 1.82 11.33
C THR A 113 28.01 2.02 11.37
N ASP A 114 27.30 1.74 10.28
CA ASP A 114 25.84 1.81 10.26
C ASP A 114 25.24 0.69 11.12
N ASN A 115 24.06 0.95 11.72
CA ASN A 115 23.35 -0.05 12.53
C ASN A 115 23.10 -1.36 11.76
N TYR A 116 22.88 -1.25 10.44
CA TYR A 116 22.79 -2.39 9.53
C TYR A 116 23.06 -1.97 8.07
N THR A 117 23.59 -2.91 7.30
CA THR A 117 23.85 -2.80 5.86
C THR A 117 22.92 -3.74 5.08
N SER A 118 22.83 -3.58 3.77
CA SER A 118 22.02 -4.45 2.91
C SER A 118 22.40 -5.94 3.06
N ASP A 119 23.68 -6.23 3.29
CA ASP A 119 24.14 -7.61 3.52
C ASP A 119 23.83 -8.12 4.92
N SER A 120 23.93 -7.29 5.96
CA SER A 120 23.50 -7.71 7.31
C SER A 120 21.98 -7.91 7.36
N CYS A 121 21.21 -7.08 6.64
CA CYS A 121 19.77 -7.27 6.47
C CYS A 121 19.45 -8.63 5.85
N ARG A 122 20.18 -9.03 4.80
CA ARG A 122 20.01 -10.34 4.15
C ARG A 122 20.24 -11.50 5.11
N GLN A 123 21.30 -11.41 5.91
CA GLN A 123 21.60 -12.42 6.94
C GLN A 123 20.52 -12.45 8.03
N THR A 124 20.05 -11.29 8.46
CA THR A 124 19.01 -11.14 9.50
C THR A 124 17.71 -11.82 9.06
N LEU A 125 17.22 -11.53 7.85
CA LEU A 125 16.02 -12.16 7.31
C LEU A 125 16.17 -13.67 7.18
N ALA A 126 17.34 -14.16 6.79
CA ALA A 126 17.63 -15.59 6.76
C ALA A 126 17.56 -16.23 8.17
N LYS A 127 18.07 -15.56 9.21
CA LYS A 127 17.93 -16.02 10.60
C LYS A 127 16.47 -16.10 11.02
N PHE A 128 15.66 -15.07 10.74
CA PHE A 128 14.23 -15.07 11.08
C PHE A 128 13.47 -16.20 10.42
N ARG A 129 13.72 -16.44 9.13
CA ARG A 129 13.18 -17.59 8.41
C ARG A 129 13.56 -18.92 9.07
N ARG A 130 14.82 -19.08 9.47
CA ARG A 130 15.30 -20.30 10.17
C ARG A 130 14.59 -20.49 11.52
N ILE A 131 14.35 -19.41 12.28
CA ILE A 131 13.57 -19.45 13.53
C ILE A 131 12.14 -19.93 13.24
N ALA A 132 11.45 -19.31 12.29
CA ALA A 132 10.08 -19.68 11.90
C ALA A 132 10.00 -21.15 11.46
N MET A 133 10.93 -21.60 10.61
CA MET A 133 11.02 -23.00 10.16
C MET A 133 11.22 -23.97 11.32
N LYS A 134 12.06 -23.64 12.30
CA LYS A 134 12.30 -24.51 13.45
C LYS A 134 11.04 -24.67 14.30
N LEU A 135 10.37 -23.57 14.59
CA LEU A 135 9.13 -23.56 15.38
C LEU A 135 7.97 -24.23 14.64
N GLN A 136 7.97 -24.19 13.30
CA GLN A 136 6.98 -24.91 12.50
C GLN A 136 7.24 -26.42 12.48
N LYS A 137 8.51 -26.85 12.30
CA LYS A 137 8.86 -28.28 12.13
C LYS A 137 8.97 -29.06 13.44
N SER A 138 9.20 -28.40 14.58
CA SER A 138 9.40 -29.06 15.86
C SER A 138 8.29 -28.68 16.86
N PRO A 139 7.26 -29.54 17.04
CA PRO A 139 6.19 -29.30 18.01
C PRO A 139 6.70 -29.11 19.45
N ASN A 140 7.72 -29.87 19.86
CA ASN A 140 8.33 -29.74 21.19
C ASN A 140 9.02 -28.39 21.37
N SER A 141 9.76 -27.93 20.36
CA SER A 141 10.41 -26.62 20.39
C SER A 141 9.37 -25.48 20.38
N LYS A 142 8.28 -25.65 19.62
CA LYS A 142 7.15 -24.72 19.61
C LYS A 142 6.45 -24.65 20.96
N ALA A 143 6.16 -25.79 21.58
CA ALA A 143 5.57 -25.85 22.91
C ALA A 143 6.45 -25.12 23.93
N LYS A 144 7.77 -25.37 23.89
CA LYS A 144 8.70 -24.67 24.79
C LYS A 144 8.77 -23.17 24.53
N PHE A 145 8.73 -22.76 23.26
CA PHE A 145 8.67 -21.35 22.90
C PHE A 145 7.40 -20.66 23.42
N ILE A 146 6.24 -21.32 23.31
CA ILE A 146 4.97 -20.80 23.84
C ILE A 146 5.02 -20.63 25.37
N GLU A 147 5.56 -21.61 26.11
CA GLU A 147 5.77 -21.49 27.56
C GLU A 147 6.61 -20.25 27.89
N ILE A 148 7.73 -20.05 27.18
CA ILE A 148 8.61 -18.89 27.38
C ILE A 148 7.88 -17.58 27.03
N CYS A 149 7.05 -17.57 26.00
CA CYS A 149 6.23 -16.40 25.63
C CYS A 149 5.21 -16.05 26.72
N GLU A 150 4.62 -17.05 27.38
CA GLU A 150 3.69 -16.84 28.49
C GLU A 150 4.42 -16.33 29.74
N GLU A 151 5.59 -16.90 30.05
CA GLU A 151 6.44 -16.46 31.16
C GLU A 151 6.95 -15.02 30.98
N ALA A 152 7.38 -14.66 29.76
CA ALA A 152 7.79 -13.31 29.39
C ALA A 152 6.61 -12.35 29.11
N GLN A 153 5.36 -12.82 29.28
CA GLN A 153 4.14 -12.02 29.06
C GLN A 153 4.07 -11.37 27.66
N CYS A 154 4.62 -12.04 26.64
CA CYS A 154 4.55 -11.59 25.26
C CYS A 154 3.09 -11.52 24.77
N LYS A 155 2.78 -10.53 23.92
CA LYS A 155 1.43 -10.39 23.35
C LYS A 155 1.13 -11.56 22.41
N LYS A 156 -0.12 -12.03 22.43
CA LYS A 156 -0.61 -13.06 21.49
C LYS A 156 -0.79 -12.49 20.07
N PRO A 157 -0.76 -13.32 19.02
CA PRO A 157 -0.44 -14.76 19.04
C PRO A 157 1.04 -15.08 19.34
N HIS A 158 1.31 -16.27 19.90
CA HIS A 158 2.68 -16.77 20.15
C HIS A 158 3.21 -17.62 19.00
N THR A 159 2.74 -17.32 17.79
CA THR A 159 3.18 -17.96 16.54
C THR A 159 4.05 -16.98 15.78
N ILE A 160 5.08 -17.53 15.12
CA ILE A 160 5.90 -16.80 14.15
C ILE A 160 5.62 -17.42 12.78
N GLU A 161 5.06 -16.60 11.90
CA GLU A 161 4.72 -16.99 10.53
C GLU A 161 5.98 -17.25 9.70
N LEU A 162 5.88 -18.18 8.75
CA LEU A 162 6.94 -18.42 7.78
C LEU A 162 6.76 -17.45 6.60
N ASP A 163 7.83 -16.74 6.25
CA ASP A 163 7.86 -15.89 5.07
C ASP A 163 7.80 -16.72 3.78
N VAL A 164 7.08 -16.20 2.79
CA VAL A 164 6.99 -16.80 1.46
C VAL A 164 7.41 -15.74 0.44
N PRO A 165 8.42 -16.00 -0.41
CA PRO A 165 8.94 -15.00 -1.34
C PRO A 165 7.89 -14.43 -2.31
N THR A 166 6.88 -15.22 -2.66
CA THR A 166 5.78 -14.81 -3.54
C THR A 166 4.70 -13.99 -2.81
N ARG A 167 4.66 -14.02 -1.47
CA ARG A 167 3.62 -13.39 -0.64
C ARG A 167 4.23 -12.53 0.47
N TRP A 168 4.51 -11.28 0.14
CA TRP A 168 5.15 -10.34 1.07
C TRP A 168 4.34 -10.09 2.37
N ASN A 169 3.00 -10.26 2.35
CA ASN A 169 2.15 -10.17 3.55
C ASN A 169 2.63 -11.11 4.67
N LEU A 170 3.06 -12.33 4.32
CA LEU A 170 3.62 -13.28 5.29
C LEU A 170 4.98 -12.83 5.83
N THR A 171 5.77 -12.13 5.01
CA THR A 171 7.03 -11.51 5.46
C THR A 171 6.74 -10.44 6.52
N TYR A 172 5.76 -9.57 6.27
CA TYR A 172 5.33 -8.57 7.25
C TYR A 172 4.83 -9.19 8.56
N LEU A 173 4.02 -10.26 8.47
CA LEU A 173 3.52 -10.96 9.66
C LEU A 173 4.65 -11.63 10.45
N GLN A 174 5.60 -12.29 9.76
CA GLN A 174 6.79 -12.86 10.39
C GLN A 174 7.56 -11.78 11.16
N LEU A 175 7.90 -10.66 10.52
CA LEU A 175 8.65 -9.57 11.16
C LEU A 175 7.88 -9.00 12.36
N SER A 176 6.57 -8.81 12.23
CA SER A 176 5.71 -8.33 13.31
C SER A 176 5.68 -9.30 14.49
N SER A 177 5.67 -10.61 14.23
CA SER A 177 5.71 -11.65 15.24
C SER A 177 7.09 -11.76 15.91
N ILE A 178 8.17 -11.55 15.16
CA ILE A 178 9.54 -11.48 15.71
C ILE A 178 9.65 -10.32 16.71
N VAL A 179 9.23 -9.12 16.33
CA VAL A 179 9.23 -7.94 17.22
C VAL A 179 8.32 -8.17 18.44
N ARG A 180 7.16 -8.79 18.25
CA ARG A 180 6.21 -9.07 19.33
C ARG A 180 6.75 -10.05 20.38
N CYS A 181 7.59 -10.99 19.96
CA CYS A 181 8.11 -12.07 20.80
C CYS A 181 9.62 -11.95 21.05
N GLU A 182 10.20 -10.75 20.94
CA GLU A 182 11.65 -10.50 21.05
C GLU A 182 12.26 -11.11 22.33
N GLU A 183 11.71 -10.80 23.50
CA GLU A 183 12.20 -11.32 24.78
C GLU A 183 12.19 -12.86 24.82
N ALA A 184 11.10 -13.46 24.34
CA ALA A 184 10.97 -14.90 24.29
C ALA A 184 11.95 -15.56 23.32
N ILE A 185 12.21 -14.93 22.16
CA ILE A 185 13.19 -15.43 21.19
C ILE A 185 14.59 -15.40 21.80
N VAL A 186 14.97 -14.34 22.52
CA VAL A 186 16.28 -14.21 23.17
C VAL A 186 16.53 -15.30 24.20
N LEU A 187 15.49 -15.68 24.96
CA LEU A 187 15.55 -16.77 25.93
C LEU A 187 15.55 -18.14 25.26
N TRP A 188 14.59 -18.37 24.35
CA TRP A 188 14.41 -19.65 23.65
C TRP A 188 15.63 -20.03 22.82
N GLN A 189 16.26 -19.08 22.13
CA GLN A 189 17.42 -19.38 21.28
C GLN A 189 18.62 -19.94 22.07
N ARG A 190 18.70 -19.65 23.39
CA ARG A 190 19.75 -20.12 24.29
C ARG A 190 19.46 -21.48 24.94
N ASP A 191 18.24 -22.01 24.75
CA ASP A 191 17.88 -23.33 25.28
C ASP A 191 18.74 -24.44 24.66
N LYS A 192 19.28 -25.32 25.49
CA LYS A 192 20.24 -26.37 25.06
C LYS A 192 19.60 -27.47 24.24
N GLN A 193 18.31 -27.74 24.42
CA GLN A 193 17.61 -28.87 23.79
C GLN A 193 16.75 -28.42 22.61
N PHE A 194 16.07 -27.28 22.77
CA PHE A 194 15.05 -26.80 21.85
C PHE A 194 15.42 -25.50 21.15
N GLY A 195 16.49 -24.79 21.59
CA GLY A 195 16.94 -23.51 21.06
C GLY A 195 17.81 -23.61 19.80
N MET A 196 18.30 -22.49 19.28
CA MET A 196 18.98 -22.41 17.97
C MET A 196 20.50 -22.67 18.08
N ALA A 197 21.10 -23.13 16.98
CA ALA A 197 22.56 -23.14 16.88
C ALA A 197 23.11 -21.70 16.90
N ARG A 198 24.29 -21.52 17.51
CA ARG A 198 24.86 -20.19 17.82
C ARG A 198 25.05 -19.30 16.59
N ASN A 199 25.33 -19.88 15.42
CA ASN A 199 25.50 -19.15 14.17
C ASN A 199 24.19 -18.53 13.65
N TYR A 200 23.04 -18.98 14.13
CA TYR A 200 21.72 -18.44 13.82
C TYR A 200 21.11 -17.62 14.96
N HIS A 201 21.90 -17.28 15.98
CA HIS A 201 21.42 -16.43 17.07
C HIS A 201 21.18 -15.01 16.56
N VAL A 202 20.01 -14.47 16.94
CA VAL A 202 19.63 -13.10 16.68
C VAL A 202 20.09 -12.21 17.84
N GLN A 203 20.61 -11.03 17.50
CA GLN A 203 21.11 -9.99 18.39
C GLN A 203 20.18 -8.77 18.37
N GLN A 204 20.47 -7.76 19.18
CA GLN A 204 19.62 -6.57 19.28
C GLN A 204 19.49 -5.84 17.94
N GLU A 205 20.58 -5.78 17.17
CA GLU A 205 20.62 -5.12 15.86
C GLU A 205 19.68 -5.81 14.85
N ASP A 206 19.53 -7.13 14.96
CA ASP A 206 18.58 -7.90 14.14
C ASP A 206 17.13 -7.47 14.47
N PHE A 207 16.80 -7.28 15.76
CA PHE A 207 15.47 -6.84 16.20
C PHE A 207 15.17 -5.37 15.84
N ASP A 208 16.18 -4.50 15.93
CA ASP A 208 16.05 -3.10 15.53
C ASP A 208 15.70 -2.98 14.04
N LEU A 209 16.37 -3.78 13.19
CA LEU A 209 16.00 -3.89 11.77
C LEU A 209 14.57 -4.38 11.59
N ALA A 210 14.14 -5.41 12.33
CA ALA A 210 12.78 -5.93 12.24
C ALA A 210 11.75 -4.85 12.61
N ALA A 211 12.00 -4.08 13.66
CA ALA A 211 11.14 -2.98 14.09
C ALA A 211 11.02 -1.87 13.03
N ASP A 212 12.14 -1.52 12.38
CA ASP A 212 12.15 -0.52 11.30
C ASP A 212 11.44 -1.03 10.04
N LEU A 213 11.64 -2.28 9.64
CA LEU A 213 10.93 -2.90 8.52
C LEU A 213 9.43 -3.02 8.78
N VAL A 214 9.00 -3.41 10.00
CA VAL A 214 7.58 -3.47 10.37
C VAL A 214 6.94 -2.08 10.26
N ARG A 215 7.64 -1.02 10.69
CA ARG A 215 7.13 0.35 10.57
C ARG A 215 7.01 0.78 9.12
N LEU A 216 8.04 0.50 8.31
CA LEU A 216 8.06 0.83 6.88
C LEU A 216 6.96 0.10 6.10
N LEU A 217 6.77 -1.19 6.38
CA LEU A 217 5.84 -2.06 5.63
C LEU A 217 4.38 -1.98 6.11
N ARG A 218 4.14 -1.50 7.33
CA ARG A 218 2.78 -1.41 7.91
C ARG A 218 1.78 -0.66 7.01
N PRO A 219 2.08 0.54 6.46
CA PRO A 219 1.12 1.23 5.60
C PRO A 219 0.73 0.42 4.38
N PHE A 220 1.68 -0.31 3.77
CA PHE A 220 1.39 -1.21 2.66
C PHE A 220 0.45 -2.33 3.08
N TYR A 221 0.64 -2.87 4.29
CA TYR A 221 -0.15 -4.02 4.76
C TYR A 221 -1.59 -3.60 5.04
N GLU A 222 -1.77 -2.44 5.66
CA GLU A 222 -3.07 -1.83 5.89
C GLU A 222 -3.79 -1.50 4.56
N ILE A 223 -3.06 -0.98 3.57
CA ILE A 223 -3.60 -0.73 2.22
C ILE A 223 -4.01 -2.05 1.56
N THR A 224 -3.18 -3.08 1.59
CA THR A 224 -3.52 -4.38 0.99
C THR A 224 -4.74 -5.00 1.65
N LEU A 225 -4.83 -4.97 2.98
CA LEU A 225 -6.02 -5.46 3.70
C LEU A 225 -7.28 -4.69 3.28
N GLN A 226 -7.18 -3.37 3.11
CA GLN A 226 -8.29 -2.55 2.62
C GLN A 226 -8.72 -2.94 1.20
N LEU A 227 -7.77 -3.23 0.31
CA LEU A 227 -8.04 -3.64 -1.07
C LEU A 227 -8.61 -5.06 -1.18
N SER A 228 -8.31 -5.94 -0.22
CA SER A 228 -8.83 -7.32 -0.17
C SER A 228 -10.30 -7.41 0.29
N THR A 229 -10.96 -6.28 0.58
CA THR A 229 -12.38 -6.26 0.97
C THR A 229 -13.31 -6.32 -0.25
N LYS A 230 -14.14 -7.37 -0.35
CA LYS A 230 -14.90 -7.76 -1.56
C LYS A 230 -15.98 -6.79 -2.08
N ALA A 231 -16.24 -5.65 -1.43
CA ALA A 231 -17.50 -4.92 -1.62
C ALA A 231 -17.40 -3.38 -1.74
N SER A 232 -16.26 -2.81 -2.10
CA SER A 232 -16.14 -1.35 -2.16
C SER A 232 -15.41 -0.89 -3.42
N ALA A 233 -15.95 0.12 -4.12
CA ALA A 233 -15.28 0.71 -5.28
C ALA A 233 -14.23 1.71 -4.81
N ARG A 234 -12.96 1.42 -5.11
CA ARG A 234 -11.80 2.11 -4.55
C ARG A 234 -11.04 2.99 -5.55
N ILE A 235 -11.61 3.28 -6.72
CA ILE A 235 -10.88 4.05 -7.76
C ILE A 235 -10.49 5.45 -7.27
N ALA A 236 -11.33 6.10 -6.45
CA ALA A 236 -11.01 7.39 -5.83
C ALA A 236 -9.90 7.28 -4.76
N ASP A 237 -9.76 6.12 -4.13
CA ASP A 237 -8.78 5.90 -3.07
C ASP A 237 -7.38 5.60 -3.61
N VAL A 238 -7.25 5.15 -4.86
CA VAL A 238 -5.94 4.77 -5.43
C VAL A 238 -4.93 5.91 -5.35
N VAL A 239 -5.29 7.11 -5.81
CA VAL A 239 -4.40 8.28 -5.78
C VAL A 239 -4.07 8.66 -4.34
N PHE A 240 -5.07 8.64 -3.45
CA PHE A 240 -4.87 8.90 -2.02
C PHE A 240 -3.93 7.87 -1.35
N MET A 241 -4.05 6.59 -1.70
CA MET A 241 -3.17 5.53 -1.19
C MET A 241 -1.75 5.69 -1.75
N ILE A 242 -1.60 6.08 -3.02
CA ILE A 242 -0.27 6.39 -3.59
C ILE A 242 0.36 7.58 -2.87
N ASP A 243 -0.39 8.67 -2.64
CA ASP A 243 0.12 9.84 -1.91
C ASP A 243 0.58 9.49 -0.49
N GLN A 244 -0.14 8.60 0.20
CA GLN A 244 0.27 8.07 1.51
C GLN A 244 1.56 7.24 1.42
N ILE A 245 1.67 6.33 0.46
CA ILE A 245 2.89 5.54 0.23
C ILE A 245 4.08 6.47 -0.06
N THR A 246 3.92 7.40 -1.00
CA THR A 246 4.94 8.37 -1.39
C THR A 246 5.40 9.19 -0.19
N SER A 247 4.46 9.70 0.61
CA SER A 247 4.77 10.50 1.81
C SER A 247 5.56 9.69 2.85
N ASN A 248 5.17 8.43 3.08
CA ASN A 248 5.85 7.55 4.04
C ASN A 248 7.28 7.24 3.59
N LEU A 249 7.49 6.90 2.31
CA LEU A 249 8.82 6.63 1.76
C LEU A 249 9.69 7.90 1.76
N ALA A 250 9.14 9.04 1.36
CA ALA A 250 9.84 10.31 1.35
C ALA A 250 10.27 10.76 2.75
N ALA A 251 9.44 10.53 3.78
CA ALA A 251 9.78 10.87 5.16
C ALA A 251 11.02 10.12 5.68
N VAL A 252 11.14 8.83 5.32
CA VAL A 252 12.32 8.00 5.64
C VAL A 252 13.57 8.50 4.91
N ILE A 253 13.43 8.81 3.62
CA ILE A 253 14.55 9.32 2.79
C ILE A 253 15.03 10.70 3.30
N ALA A 254 14.10 11.59 3.64
CA ALA A 254 14.38 12.95 4.09
C ALA A 254 14.83 13.05 5.55
N LYS A 255 14.96 11.93 6.27
CA LYS A 255 15.30 11.89 7.71
C LYS A 255 14.41 12.79 8.55
N THR A 256 13.10 12.74 8.29
CA THR A 256 12.16 13.65 8.95
C THR A 256 11.92 13.27 10.41
N ASP A 257 12.20 12.02 10.80
CA ASP A 257 12.11 11.54 12.17
C ASP A 257 13.37 11.94 12.97
N PRO A 258 13.30 12.90 13.90
CA PRO A 258 14.47 13.31 14.69
C PRO A 258 14.91 12.26 15.72
N GLU A 259 14.08 11.27 16.03
CA GLU A 259 14.39 10.22 17.01
C GLU A 259 15.08 9.00 16.37
N ARG A 260 15.08 8.88 15.04
CA ARG A 260 15.66 7.74 14.30
C ARG A 260 16.43 8.20 13.07
N ASP A 261 17.75 8.05 13.10
CA ASP A 261 18.55 8.12 11.88
C ASP A 261 18.49 6.77 11.16
N HIS A 262 17.57 6.66 10.20
CA HIS A 262 17.41 5.45 9.39
C HIS A 262 18.67 5.18 8.57
N PRO A 263 19.36 4.03 8.68
CA PRO A 263 20.61 3.77 7.95
C PRO A 263 20.51 3.91 6.43
N PRO A 264 21.63 4.17 5.71
CA PRO A 264 21.65 4.26 4.25
C PRO A 264 20.96 3.07 3.56
N ALA A 265 21.12 1.86 4.08
CA ALA A 265 20.47 0.65 3.58
C ALA A 265 18.93 0.82 3.52
N LEU A 266 18.30 1.37 4.56
CA LEU A 266 16.85 1.58 4.60
C LEU A 266 16.43 2.73 3.65
N ARG A 267 17.21 3.81 3.58
CA ARG A 267 16.92 4.93 2.68
C ARG A 267 17.02 4.52 1.21
N ASN A 268 18.01 3.71 0.86
CA ASN A 268 18.23 3.20 -0.50
C ASN A 268 17.08 2.31 -0.97
N VAL A 269 16.57 1.40 -0.12
CA VAL A 269 15.39 0.60 -0.50
C VAL A 269 14.12 1.43 -0.60
N CYS A 270 13.99 2.50 0.20
CA CYS A 270 12.86 3.45 0.06
C CYS A 270 12.92 4.20 -1.28
N ARG A 271 14.12 4.57 -1.77
CA ARG A 271 14.29 5.16 -3.12
C ARG A 271 13.82 4.20 -4.20
N ALA A 272 14.13 2.90 -4.06
CA ALA A 272 13.66 1.86 -5.00
C ALA A 272 12.13 1.76 -5.01
N GLY A 273 11.51 1.67 -3.83
CA GLY A 273 10.05 1.67 -3.70
C GLY A 273 9.42 2.93 -4.29
N LEU A 274 10.04 4.10 -4.09
CA LEU A 274 9.55 5.38 -4.58
C LEU A 274 9.60 5.47 -6.11
N ARG A 275 10.63 4.91 -6.76
CA ARG A 275 10.70 4.82 -8.23
C ARG A 275 9.50 4.07 -8.81
N ILE A 276 9.21 2.89 -8.28
CA ILE A 276 8.05 2.08 -8.72
C ILE A 276 6.75 2.84 -8.45
N THR A 277 6.64 3.47 -7.28
CA THR A 277 5.48 4.28 -6.92
C THR A 277 5.26 5.41 -7.94
N ASN A 278 6.31 6.16 -8.30
CA ASN A 278 6.24 7.25 -9.27
C ASN A 278 5.91 6.77 -10.70
N LYS A 279 6.45 5.61 -11.12
CA LYS A 279 6.11 4.97 -12.41
C LYS A 279 4.60 4.75 -12.51
N TYR A 280 4.00 4.11 -11.50
CA TYR A 280 2.57 3.82 -11.51
C TYR A 280 1.70 5.03 -11.23
N TYR A 281 2.17 5.99 -10.43
CA TYR A 281 1.49 7.28 -10.26
C TYR A 281 1.34 8.01 -11.59
N SER A 282 2.42 8.07 -12.39
CA SER A 282 2.40 8.69 -13.72
C SER A 282 1.42 8.01 -14.68
N LEU A 283 1.23 6.69 -14.56
CA LEU A 283 0.25 5.95 -15.37
C LEU A 283 -1.21 6.24 -14.97
N THR A 284 -1.46 6.81 -13.79
CA THR A 284 -2.82 7.25 -13.44
C THR A 284 -3.32 8.38 -14.34
N ASP A 285 -2.40 9.15 -14.95
CA ASP A 285 -2.72 10.22 -15.89
C ASP A 285 -3.18 9.69 -17.26
N CYS A 286 -2.94 8.41 -17.57
CA CYS A 286 -3.45 7.78 -18.79
C CYS A 286 -4.98 7.64 -18.80
N SER A 287 -5.63 7.71 -17.62
CA SER A 287 -7.08 7.59 -17.49
C SER A 287 -7.66 8.75 -16.68
N PRO A 288 -8.57 9.56 -17.24
CA PRO A 288 -9.18 10.66 -16.49
C PRO A 288 -10.07 10.17 -15.32
N LEU A 289 -10.39 8.87 -15.28
CA LEU A 289 -11.29 8.29 -14.29
C LEU A 289 -10.79 8.44 -12.85
N TYR A 290 -9.48 8.37 -12.62
CA TYR A 290 -8.91 8.53 -11.27
C TYR A 290 -9.18 9.93 -10.72
N ARG A 291 -8.83 10.96 -11.50
CA ARG A 291 -9.06 12.36 -11.14
C ARG A 291 -10.54 12.67 -11.00
N ILE A 292 -11.37 12.20 -11.93
CA ILE A 292 -12.81 12.43 -11.88
C ILE A 292 -13.45 11.74 -10.65
N ALA A 293 -13.04 10.52 -10.34
CA ALA A 293 -13.55 9.80 -9.17
C ALA A 293 -13.26 10.57 -7.87
N MET A 294 -12.06 11.13 -7.73
CA MET A 294 -11.73 11.97 -6.57
C MET A 294 -12.55 13.26 -6.51
N VAL A 295 -12.74 13.94 -7.65
CA VAL A 295 -13.58 15.15 -7.74
C VAL A 295 -15.03 14.86 -7.33
N LEU A 296 -15.56 13.70 -7.71
CA LEU A 296 -16.91 13.24 -7.38
C LEU A 296 -17.02 12.56 -6.01
N HIS A 297 -15.91 12.42 -5.28
CA HIS A 297 -15.91 11.79 -3.97
C HIS A 297 -16.39 12.79 -2.90
N PRO A 298 -17.44 12.50 -2.12
CA PRO A 298 -18.02 13.44 -1.14
C PRO A 298 -17.04 13.92 -0.07
N SER A 299 -16.05 13.08 0.26
CA SER A 299 -15.00 13.40 1.24
C SER A 299 -13.80 14.15 0.69
N PHE A 300 -13.56 14.13 -0.63
CA PHE A 300 -12.34 14.67 -1.23
C PHE A 300 -12.63 15.97 -1.99
N LYS A 301 -13.45 15.88 -3.03
CA LYS A 301 -13.73 16.99 -3.97
C LYS A 301 -12.42 17.66 -4.45
N ASP A 302 -12.48 18.95 -4.75
CA ASP A 302 -11.30 19.75 -5.08
C ASP A 302 -10.46 20.12 -3.83
N GLU A 303 -11.05 20.08 -2.64
CA GLU A 303 -10.37 20.38 -1.37
C GLU A 303 -9.21 19.43 -1.07
N TYR A 304 -9.35 18.14 -1.42
CA TYR A 304 -8.26 17.18 -1.29
C TYR A 304 -7.00 17.65 -2.02
N PHE A 305 -7.12 18.04 -3.29
CA PHE A 305 -5.96 18.44 -4.09
C PHE A 305 -5.30 19.72 -3.55
N LYS A 306 -6.09 20.65 -2.99
CA LYS A 306 -5.58 21.86 -2.34
C LYS A 306 -4.77 21.50 -1.08
N LEU A 307 -5.28 20.59 -0.24
CA LEU A 307 -4.59 20.13 0.96
C LEU A 307 -3.32 19.32 0.62
N ALA A 308 -3.38 18.52 -0.44
CA ALA A 308 -2.24 17.81 -1.01
C ALA A 308 -1.25 18.73 -1.75
N LYS A 309 -1.51 20.03 -1.81
CA LYS A 309 -0.67 21.07 -2.46
C LYS A 309 -0.40 20.78 -3.93
N TRP A 310 -1.37 20.22 -4.65
CA TRP A 310 -1.24 20.01 -6.07
C TRP A 310 -1.11 21.36 -6.82
N PRO A 311 -0.35 21.40 -7.94
CA PRO A 311 -0.30 22.56 -8.80
C PRO A 311 -1.71 22.98 -9.23
N LYS A 312 -1.97 24.28 -9.26
CA LYS A 312 -3.29 24.80 -9.62
C LYS A 312 -3.73 24.31 -11.00
N GLU A 313 -2.79 24.19 -11.93
CA GLU A 313 -3.07 23.68 -13.28
C GLU A 313 -3.61 22.24 -13.25
N TRP A 314 -3.15 21.41 -12.32
CA TRP A 314 -3.62 20.01 -12.19
C TRP A 314 -5.01 19.93 -11.58
N ILE A 315 -5.32 20.82 -10.62
CA ILE A 315 -6.64 20.93 -10.01
C ILE A 315 -7.66 21.39 -11.06
N ASP A 316 -7.32 22.44 -11.80
CA ASP A 316 -8.18 22.99 -12.86
C ASP A 316 -8.43 21.94 -13.95
N GLU A 317 -7.40 21.16 -14.30
CA GLU A 317 -7.50 20.05 -15.25
C GLU A 317 -8.42 18.93 -14.75
N ALA A 318 -8.32 18.52 -13.48
CA ALA A 318 -9.22 17.50 -12.91
C ALA A 318 -10.69 17.94 -12.95
N VAL A 319 -10.96 19.21 -12.62
CA VAL A 319 -12.31 19.80 -12.71
C VAL A 319 -12.78 19.90 -14.16
N ARG A 320 -11.90 20.30 -15.10
CA ARG A 320 -12.20 20.36 -16.53
C ARG A 320 -12.59 18.99 -17.08
N LEU A 321 -11.78 17.95 -16.81
CA LEU A 321 -12.06 16.57 -17.23
C LEU A 321 -13.41 16.08 -16.70
N THR A 322 -13.72 16.38 -15.43
CA THR A 322 -15.01 16.04 -14.81
C THR A 322 -16.17 16.71 -15.53
N ARG A 323 -16.04 18.01 -15.81
CA ARG A 323 -17.06 18.81 -16.51
C ARG A 323 -17.26 18.33 -17.95
N GLU A 324 -16.20 18.00 -18.67
CA GLU A 324 -16.28 17.46 -20.03
C GLU A 324 -16.99 16.10 -20.06
N MET A 325 -16.65 15.23 -19.11
CA MET A 325 -17.30 13.93 -19.00
C MET A 325 -18.80 14.08 -18.68
N TYR A 326 -19.16 14.97 -17.76
CA TYR A 326 -20.55 15.29 -17.45
C TYR A 326 -21.30 15.84 -18.67
N ASN A 327 -20.76 16.88 -19.31
CA ASN A 327 -21.41 17.54 -20.45
C ASN A 327 -21.61 16.61 -21.65
N LYS A 328 -20.64 15.74 -21.92
CA LYS A 328 -20.69 14.84 -23.07
C LYS A 328 -21.68 13.69 -22.89
N TRP A 329 -21.83 13.17 -21.66
CA TRP A 329 -22.49 11.87 -21.44
C TRP A 329 -23.64 11.86 -20.44
N TYR A 330 -23.70 12.83 -19.53
CA TYR A 330 -24.63 12.80 -18.39
C TYR A 330 -25.52 14.03 -18.29
N LYS A 331 -25.17 15.14 -18.96
CA LYS A 331 -26.04 16.32 -19.04
C LYS A 331 -27.37 15.92 -19.68
N PRO A 332 -28.52 16.14 -19.01
CA PRO A 332 -29.82 15.89 -19.61
C PRO A 332 -29.92 16.63 -20.94
N ARG A 333 -30.33 15.94 -22.00
CA ARG A 333 -30.73 16.61 -23.25
C ARG A 333 -32.00 17.38 -22.90
N ASN A 334 -31.92 18.71 -22.82
CA ASN A 334 -33.09 19.54 -22.60
C ASN A 334 -34.16 19.17 -23.65
N VAL A 335 -35.29 18.63 -23.20
CA VAL A 335 -36.56 18.79 -23.90
C VAL A 335 -36.85 20.29 -23.86
N GLU A 336 -37.25 20.84 -25.00
CA GLU A 336 -37.36 22.25 -25.30
C GLU A 336 -37.90 23.13 -24.16
N SER A 337 -37.18 24.23 -23.95
CA SER A 337 -37.46 25.32 -23.03
C SER A 337 -38.82 26.01 -23.31
N ALA A 338 -39.62 26.19 -22.26
CA ALA A 338 -40.61 27.28 -22.18
C ALA A 338 -39.97 28.52 -21.51
N PRO A 339 -40.40 29.76 -21.83
CA PRO A 339 -39.61 30.95 -21.58
C PRO A 339 -39.60 31.41 -20.12
N SER A 340 -38.45 31.98 -19.75
CA SER A 340 -38.10 32.70 -18.53
C SER A 340 -39.14 33.73 -18.07
N ALA A 341 -39.42 33.74 -16.76
CA ALA A 341 -40.10 34.84 -16.09
C ALA A 341 -39.10 35.60 -15.20
N ALA A 342 -38.83 36.83 -15.65
CA ALA A 342 -38.26 38.04 -15.02
C ALA A 342 -37.63 37.97 -13.62
N GLU A 343 -36.42 38.53 -13.57
CA GLU A 343 -35.68 39.01 -12.40
C GLU A 343 -36.44 40.14 -11.67
N GLN A 344 -36.37 40.14 -10.34
CA GLN A 344 -36.54 41.35 -9.52
C GLN A 344 -35.39 41.43 -8.53
N GLU A 345 -34.64 42.52 -8.64
CA GLU A 345 -33.67 43.01 -7.67
C GLU A 345 -34.41 43.59 -6.45
N ASP A 346 -33.84 43.43 -5.26
CA ASP A 346 -34.08 44.36 -4.16
C ASP A 346 -32.81 44.49 -3.30
N GLU A 347 -32.27 45.71 -3.23
CA GLU A 347 -31.18 46.14 -2.37
C GLU A 347 -31.69 46.44 -0.95
N SER A 348 -30.98 46.03 0.10
CA SER A 348 -30.77 46.87 1.29
C SER A 348 -29.71 46.26 2.22
N GLY A 349 -28.75 47.10 2.63
CA GLY A 349 -27.59 46.72 3.45
C GLY A 349 -27.68 47.13 4.91
N TRP A 350 -26.83 46.50 5.74
CA TRP A 350 -26.12 47.16 6.85
C TRP A 350 -24.85 46.37 7.23
N ALA A 351 -23.84 47.07 7.76
CA ALA A 351 -22.47 46.60 7.93
C ALA A 351 -22.19 45.99 9.32
N GLN A 352 -21.29 44.98 9.37
CA GLN A 352 -20.72 44.45 10.61
C GLN A 352 -19.22 44.18 10.43
N THR A 353 -18.37 44.86 11.22
CA THR A 353 -16.89 44.80 11.12
C THR A 353 -16.25 43.78 12.05
N GLY A 354 -15.18 43.12 11.57
CA GLY A 354 -14.22 42.33 12.36
C GLY A 354 -13.90 40.96 11.76
N VAL A 355 -12.94 40.23 12.36
CA VAL A 355 -12.44 38.91 11.89
C VAL A 355 -13.54 37.82 11.84
N LEU A 356 -14.66 38.02 12.54
CA LEU A 356 -15.86 37.17 12.46
C LEU A 356 -16.74 37.45 11.23
N ALA A 357 -16.64 38.63 10.61
CA ALA A 357 -17.26 38.91 9.31
C ALA A 357 -16.57 38.11 8.20
N GLY A 358 -15.25 37.90 8.27
CA GLY A 358 -14.50 37.11 7.27
C GLY A 358 -14.89 35.63 7.18
N LEU A 359 -15.39 35.03 8.27
CA LEU A 359 -15.90 33.64 8.28
C LEU A 359 -17.37 33.57 7.82
N GLY A 360 -18.18 34.58 8.17
CA GLY A 360 -19.55 34.72 7.69
C GLY A 360 -19.61 35.05 6.19
N ASP A 361 -18.74 35.93 5.70
CA ASP A 361 -18.64 36.34 4.30
C ASP A 361 -18.07 35.23 3.42
N ALA A 362 -17.19 34.35 3.93
CA ALA A 362 -16.74 33.16 3.19
C ALA A 362 -17.83 32.07 3.09
N ALA A 363 -18.67 31.94 4.13
CA ALA A 363 -19.83 31.05 4.10
C ALA A 363 -20.97 31.62 3.22
N ALA A 364 -21.19 32.95 3.25
CA ALA A 364 -22.17 33.65 2.42
C ALA A 364 -21.71 33.79 0.95
N ALA A 365 -20.42 33.93 0.67
CA ALA A 365 -19.87 33.88 -0.69
C ALA A 365 -20.00 32.48 -1.32
N ARG A 366 -20.05 31.42 -0.52
CA ARG A 366 -20.43 30.07 -0.99
C ARG A 366 -21.93 29.93 -1.26
N ILE A 367 -22.76 30.83 -0.74
CA ILE A 367 -24.21 30.93 -0.99
C ILE A 367 -24.50 31.91 -2.16
N ALA A 368 -23.48 32.56 -2.74
CA ALA A 368 -23.66 33.50 -3.83
C ALA A 368 -23.94 32.78 -5.16
N ALA A 369 -25.15 33.01 -5.68
CA ALA A 369 -25.75 32.56 -6.93
C ALA A 369 -25.67 31.04 -7.22
N PRO A 370 -26.79 30.35 -7.49
CA PRO A 370 -26.71 28.97 -7.96
C PRO A 370 -25.92 28.96 -9.26
N SER A 371 -24.66 28.52 -9.20
CA SER A 371 -23.89 28.25 -10.41
C SER A 371 -24.78 27.37 -11.29
N SER A 372 -25.04 27.83 -12.52
CA SER A 372 -25.78 27.07 -13.51
C SER A 372 -25.05 25.77 -13.86
N ASP A 373 -23.73 25.74 -13.65
CA ASP A 373 -22.89 24.55 -13.72
C ASP A 373 -23.08 23.65 -12.48
N PRO A 374 -23.66 22.45 -12.63
CA PRO A 374 -23.84 21.48 -11.54
C PRO A 374 -22.54 21.06 -10.87
N ILE A 375 -21.42 21.06 -11.60
CA ILE A 375 -20.12 20.64 -11.07
C ILE A 375 -19.61 21.67 -10.05
N ASN A 376 -19.70 22.97 -10.33
CA ASN A 376 -19.31 24.00 -9.37
C ASN A 376 -20.20 23.98 -8.12
N ARG A 377 -21.50 23.69 -8.27
CA ARG A 377 -22.41 23.53 -7.12
C ARG A 377 -22.03 22.33 -6.26
N TRP A 378 -21.63 21.23 -6.89
CA TRP A 378 -21.12 20.05 -6.20
C TRP A 378 -19.86 20.37 -5.38
N LEU A 379 -18.89 21.04 -6.01
CA LEU A 379 -17.60 21.39 -5.40
C LEU A 379 -17.74 22.38 -4.23
N THR A 380 -18.67 23.34 -4.33
CA THR A 380 -18.93 24.32 -3.27
C THR A 380 -19.72 23.76 -2.08
N GLY A 381 -20.34 22.59 -2.23
CA GLY A 381 -21.07 21.91 -1.15
C GLY A 381 -20.15 21.34 -0.05
N PRO A 382 -20.72 20.94 1.11
CA PRO A 382 -19.94 20.44 2.25
C PRO A 382 -19.17 19.15 1.95
N LEU A 383 -18.09 18.91 2.70
CA LEU A 383 -17.38 17.63 2.71
C LEU A 383 -18.06 16.67 3.69
N HIS A 384 -18.18 15.40 3.31
CA HIS A 384 -18.78 14.36 4.14
C HIS A 384 -17.72 13.38 4.63
N LEU A 385 -17.58 13.25 5.96
CA LEU A 385 -16.62 12.37 6.62
C LEU A 385 -17.30 11.59 7.75
N ASP A 386 -16.90 10.35 7.99
CA ASP A 386 -17.28 9.58 9.18
C ASP A 386 -16.11 9.53 10.15
N LYS A 387 -16.25 10.14 11.34
CA LYS A 387 -15.19 10.21 12.37
C LYS A 387 -13.83 10.64 11.81
N ARG A 388 -13.81 11.64 10.92
CA ARG A 388 -12.62 12.16 10.20
C ARG A 388 -12.01 11.21 9.16
N ARG A 389 -12.68 10.13 8.79
CA ARG A 389 -12.29 9.24 7.69
C ARG A 389 -13.16 9.49 6.46
N PRO A 390 -12.64 9.27 5.24
CA PRO A 390 -13.46 9.27 4.04
C PRO A 390 -14.61 8.27 4.17
N ILE A 391 -15.79 8.65 3.69
CA ILE A 391 -16.96 7.76 3.65
C ILE A 391 -16.93 6.89 2.40
N ASP A 392 -17.71 5.80 2.39
CA ASP A 392 -17.95 5.06 1.15
C ASP A 392 -18.77 5.93 0.19
N ALA A 393 -18.10 6.45 -0.86
CA ALA A 393 -18.74 7.32 -1.83
C ALA A 393 -19.86 6.64 -2.61
N LEU A 394 -19.76 5.34 -2.92
CA LEU A 394 -20.82 4.65 -3.64
C LEU A 394 -22.07 4.56 -2.77
N LYS A 395 -21.91 4.15 -1.51
CA LYS A 395 -23.02 4.11 -0.56
C LYS A 395 -23.69 5.47 -0.44
N TRP A 396 -22.89 6.53 -0.33
CA TRP A 396 -23.40 7.91 -0.25
C TRP A 396 -24.17 8.35 -1.50
N TRP A 397 -23.73 7.96 -2.70
CA TRP A 397 -24.43 8.30 -3.95
C TRP A 397 -25.71 7.47 -4.17
N THR A 398 -25.85 6.31 -3.51
CA THR A 398 -27.04 5.43 -3.63
C THR A 398 -28.10 5.68 -2.57
N GLU A 399 -27.74 6.30 -1.45
CA GLU A 399 -28.66 6.79 -0.41
C GLU A 399 -29.30 8.12 -0.82
#